data_AF-A0A075KE20-F1
#
_entry.id   AF-A0A075KE20-F1
#
_cell.length_a   1.000
_cell.length_b   1.000
_cell.length_c   1.000
_cell.angle_alpha   90.00
_cell.angle_beta   90.00
_cell.angle_gamma   90.00
#
_symmetry.space_group_name_H-M   'P 1'
#
loop_
_entity.id
_entity.type
_entity.pdbx_description
1 polymer ?
#
loop_
_entity_poly.entity_id
_entity_poly.type
_entity_poly.pdbx_seq_one_letter_code
_entity_poly.pdbx_strand_id
1 'polypeptide(L)'
;MEIVKHWEKLIEAWQIKILLSVCLTWLFGDYNAGLGALGCLVVLDWLTKWGVLSKDAGGFIKAWQTDTISSRGMREGLKKIIWYMLALIAAHQLEQFSIIGYSVGHAATEIMSAYLALIEAKSILENLRDMGMQGVDPLIAMLGRKQTEITGGDK
;
A
#
# COMPACT_ATOMS: atom_id res chain seq x y z
N MET A 1 -9.24 -14.56 -28.08
CA MET A 1 -9.85 -13.29 -28.53
C MET A 1 -11.28 -13.13 -28.00
N GLU A 2 -12.12 -14.18 -28.05
CA GLU A 2 -13.48 -14.09 -27.48
C GLU A 2 -13.53 -13.88 -25.98
N ILE A 3 -12.64 -14.51 -25.20
CA ILE A 3 -12.55 -14.30 -23.74
C ILE A 3 -12.32 -12.82 -23.40
N VAL A 4 -11.45 -12.13 -24.13
CA VAL A 4 -11.15 -10.70 -23.92
C VAL A 4 -12.39 -9.84 -24.19
N LYS A 5 -13.16 -10.14 -25.25
CA LYS A 5 -14.42 -9.43 -25.54
C LYS A 5 -15.49 -9.65 -24.47
N HIS A 6 -15.51 -10.81 -23.82
CA HIS A 6 -16.41 -11.06 -22.69
C HIS A 6 -15.98 -10.28 -21.44
N TRP A 7 -14.68 -10.17 -21.19
CA TRP A 7 -14.14 -9.32 -20.11
C TRP A 7 -14.45 -7.84 -20.33
N GLU A 8 -14.30 -7.33 -21.55
CA GLU A 8 -14.63 -5.94 -21.90
C GLU A 8 -16.11 -5.65 -21.64
N LYS A 9 -17.02 -6.52 -22.09
CA LYS A 9 -18.46 -6.37 -21.84
C LYS A 9 -18.82 -6.40 -20.35
N LEU A 10 -18.15 -7.23 -19.56
CA LEU A 10 -18.35 -7.30 -18.10
C LEU A 10 -17.84 -6.02 -17.40
N ILE A 11 -16.69 -5.49 -17.82
CA ILE A 11 -16.14 -4.25 -17.27
C ILE A 11 -16.98 -3.03 -17.69
N GLU A 12 -17.58 -3.05 -18.87
CA GLU A 12 -18.44 -1.97 -19.35
C GLU A 12 -19.85 -1.98 -18.74
N ALA A 13 -20.30 -3.11 -18.20
CA ALA A 13 -21.61 -3.21 -17.56
C ALA A 13 -21.68 -2.28 -16.33
N TRP A 14 -22.52 -1.26 -16.44
CA TRP A 14 -22.71 -0.27 -15.37
C TRP A 14 -23.21 -0.90 -14.07
N GLN A 15 -23.98 -1.99 -14.15
CA GLN A 15 -24.46 -2.74 -12.98
C GLN A 15 -23.31 -3.36 -12.20
N ILE A 16 -22.29 -3.88 -12.90
CA ILE A 16 -21.10 -4.46 -12.27
C ILE A 16 -20.32 -3.35 -11.56
N LYS A 17 -20.20 -2.17 -12.18
CA LYS A 17 -19.52 -1.02 -11.56
C LYS A 17 -20.23 -0.55 -10.29
N ILE A 18 -21.56 -0.47 -10.31
CA ILE A 18 -22.35 -0.08 -9.13
C ILE A 18 -22.23 -1.12 -8.02
N LEU A 19 -22.39 -2.40 -8.35
CA LEU A 19 -22.30 -3.47 -7.36
C LEU A 19 -20.90 -3.51 -6.75
N LEU A 20 -19.86 -3.38 -7.59
CA LEU A 20 -18.47 -3.27 -7.13
C LEU A 20 -18.27 -2.04 -6.25
N SER A 21 -18.78 -0.86 -6.63
CA SER A 21 -18.63 0.34 -5.80
C SER A 21 -19.33 0.20 -4.46
N VAL A 22 -20.54 -0.37 -4.41
CA VAL A 22 -21.26 -0.60 -3.14
C VAL A 22 -20.49 -1.57 -2.26
N CYS A 23 -19.98 -2.68 -2.81
CA CYS A 23 -19.17 -3.62 -2.06
C CYS A 23 -17.88 -2.98 -1.53
N LEU A 24 -17.21 -2.16 -2.34
CA LEU A 24 -15.97 -1.48 -1.94
C LEU A 24 -16.23 -0.43 -0.86
N THR A 25 -17.27 0.40 -1.00
CA THR A 25 -17.64 1.39 0.02
C THR A 25 -18.05 0.72 1.33
N TRP A 26 -18.73 -0.42 1.29
CA TRP A 26 -19.06 -1.17 2.50
C TRP A 26 -17.83 -1.78 3.19
N LEU A 27 -16.81 -2.17 2.41
CA LEU A 27 -15.57 -2.76 2.94
C LEU A 27 -14.61 -1.72 3.52
N PHE A 28 -14.41 -0.60 2.81
CA PHE A 28 -13.39 0.40 3.09
C PHE A 28 -13.93 1.68 3.72
N GLY A 29 -15.26 1.88 3.70
CA GLY A 29 -15.89 3.13 4.09
C GLY A 29 -15.81 4.19 2.99
N ASP A 30 -16.10 5.43 3.39
CA ASP A 30 -16.00 6.59 2.51
C ASP A 30 -14.53 6.93 2.21
N TYR A 31 -14.28 7.43 1.00
CA TYR A 31 -12.96 7.91 0.63
C TYR A 31 -12.53 9.06 1.56
N ASN A 32 -11.37 8.91 2.18
CA ASN A 32 -10.72 9.98 2.96
C ASN A 32 -9.35 10.33 2.34
N ALA A 33 -8.86 11.53 2.65
CA ALA A 33 -7.56 11.99 2.14
C ALA A 33 -6.38 11.13 2.62
N GLY A 34 -6.49 10.49 3.80
CA GLY A 34 -5.46 9.62 4.36
C GLY A 34 -5.26 8.32 3.57
N LEU A 35 -6.37 7.69 3.15
CA LEU A 35 -6.40 6.52 2.28
C LEU A 35 -5.83 6.85 0.90
N GLY A 36 -6.18 8.03 0.36
CA GLY A 36 -5.59 8.53 -0.89
C GLY A 36 -4.08 8.73 -0.78
N ALA A 37 -3.61 9.36 0.30
CA ALA A 37 -2.18 9.56 0.56
C ALA A 37 -1.43 8.23 0.72
N LEU A 38 -2.01 7.27 1.45
CA LEU A 38 -1.45 5.93 1.60
C LEU A 38 -1.38 5.20 0.26
N GLY A 39 -2.44 5.27 -0.56
CA GLY A 39 -2.45 4.71 -1.91
C GLY A 39 -1.31 5.27 -2.78
N CYS A 40 -1.10 6.58 -2.75
CA CYS A 40 0.03 7.23 -3.44
C CYS A 40 1.38 6.72 -2.92
N LEU A 41 1.55 6.55 -1.60
CA LEU A 41 2.78 6.05 -1.01
C LEU A 41 3.07 4.60 -1.41
N VAL A 42 2.06 3.73 -1.41
CA VAL A 42 2.21 2.33 -1.84
C VAL A 42 2.62 2.23 -3.31
N VAL A 43 2.02 3.08 -4.18
CA VAL A 43 2.43 3.16 -5.59
C VAL A 43 3.87 3.66 -5.71
N LEU A 44 4.26 4.65 -4.92
CA LEU A 44 5.62 5.19 -4.92
C LEU A 44 6.65 4.17 -4.38
N ASP A 45 6.32 3.41 -3.33
CA ASP A 45 7.14 2.30 -2.82
C ASP A 45 7.34 1.24 -3.91
N TRP A 46 6.27 0.87 -4.61
CA TRP A 46 6.34 -0.07 -5.72
C TRP A 46 7.24 0.43 -6.85
N LEU A 47 7.12 1.70 -7.23
CA LEU A 47 7.98 2.33 -8.26
C LEU A 47 9.44 2.42 -7.83
N THR A 48 9.71 2.79 -6.58
CA THR A 48 11.10 2.88 -6.06
C THR A 48 11.74 1.51 -5.96
N LYS A 49 11.01 0.47 -5.52
CA LYS A 49 11.48 -0.92 -5.54
C LYS A 49 11.77 -1.40 -6.96
N TRP A 50 10.94 -0.99 -7.93
CA TRP A 50 11.21 -1.27 -9.35
C TRP A 50 12.49 -0.58 -9.85
N GLY A 51 12.78 0.64 -9.37
CA GLY A 51 14.03 1.35 -9.60
C GLY A 51 15.26 0.59 -9.07
N VAL A 52 15.18 0.08 -7.83
CA VAL A 52 16.25 -0.76 -7.23
C VAL A 52 16.51 -1.99 -8.08
N LEU A 53 15.48 -2.77 -8.40
CA LEU A 53 15.61 -3.99 -9.22
C LEU A 53 16.18 -3.69 -10.62
N SER A 54 15.83 -2.54 -11.18
CA SER A 54 16.36 -2.10 -12.47
C SER A 54 17.84 -1.77 -12.40
N LYS A 55 18.30 -1.15 -11.31
CA LYS A 55 19.72 -0.86 -11.07
C LYS A 55 20.52 -2.15 -10.88
N ASP A 56 20.01 -3.09 -10.07
CA ASP A 56 20.68 -4.36 -9.78
C ASP A 56 20.86 -5.24 -11.03
N ALA A 57 19.91 -5.19 -11.96
CA ALA A 57 20.01 -5.88 -13.24
C ALA A 57 20.95 -5.19 -14.26
N GLY A 58 21.58 -4.08 -13.89
CA GLY A 58 22.47 -3.31 -14.78
C GLY A 58 21.74 -2.39 -15.76
N GLY A 59 20.52 -1.98 -15.43
CA GLY A 59 19.71 -1.03 -16.18
C GLY A 59 18.31 -1.56 -16.53
N PHE A 60 17.39 -0.63 -16.77
CA PHE A 60 15.97 -0.91 -17.05
C PHE A 60 15.75 -1.91 -18.20
N ILE A 61 16.48 -1.74 -19.30
CA ILE A 61 16.34 -2.58 -20.49
C ILE A 61 16.77 -4.02 -20.20
N LYS A 62 17.88 -4.21 -19.48
CA LYS A 62 18.34 -5.54 -19.06
C LYS A 62 17.35 -6.18 -18.09
N ALA A 63 16.89 -5.43 -17.10
CA ALA A 63 15.90 -5.89 -16.12
C ALA A 63 14.61 -6.42 -16.76
N TRP A 64 14.16 -5.75 -17.83
CA TRP A 64 13.00 -6.15 -18.62
C TRP A 64 13.30 -7.39 -19.49
N GLN A 65 14.48 -7.47 -20.10
CA GLN A 65 14.88 -8.60 -20.94
C GLN A 65 15.15 -9.88 -20.15
N THR A 66 15.63 -9.77 -18.91
CA THR A 66 15.99 -10.92 -18.06
C THR A 66 14.86 -11.39 -17.15
N ASP A 67 13.68 -10.77 -17.25
CA ASP A 67 12.47 -11.07 -16.45
C ASP A 67 12.70 -11.05 -14.92
N THR A 68 13.78 -10.41 -14.47
CA THR A 68 14.14 -10.28 -13.04
C THR A 68 13.11 -9.47 -12.27
N ILE A 69 12.39 -8.61 -12.99
CA ILE A 69 11.25 -7.82 -12.53
C ILE A 69 10.05 -8.73 -12.17
N SER A 70 9.88 -9.91 -12.79
CA SER A 70 8.56 -10.57 -12.83
C SER A 70 8.25 -11.53 -11.67
N SER A 71 9.21 -12.18 -11.00
CA SER A 71 8.84 -13.44 -10.32
C SER A 71 8.96 -13.50 -8.80
N ARG A 72 9.85 -12.73 -8.13
CA ARG A 72 10.02 -12.85 -6.67
C ARG A 72 10.02 -11.52 -5.92
N GLY A 73 10.87 -10.57 -6.30
CA GLY A 73 10.96 -9.27 -5.62
C GLY A 73 9.66 -8.45 -5.70
N MET A 74 8.98 -8.51 -6.86
CA MET A 74 7.69 -7.82 -7.06
C MET A 74 6.52 -8.50 -6.35
N ARG A 75 6.57 -9.84 -6.18
CA ARG A 75 5.54 -10.59 -5.46
C ARG A 75 5.48 -10.21 -3.98
N GLU A 76 6.60 -9.78 -3.40
CA GLU A 76 6.60 -9.22 -2.05
C GLU A 76 5.84 -7.90 -1.96
N GLY A 77 5.92 -7.06 -2.99
CA GLY A 77 5.11 -5.84 -3.08
C GLY A 77 3.60 -6.16 -3.11
N LEU A 78 3.21 -7.18 -3.88
CA LEU A 78 1.81 -7.64 -3.91
C LEU A 78 1.33 -8.16 -2.55
N LYS A 79 2.17 -8.91 -1.81
CA LYS A 79 1.84 -9.36 -0.45
C LYS A 79 1.59 -8.17 0.48
N LYS A 80 2.41 -7.12 0.37
CA LYS A 80 2.29 -5.88 1.14
C LYS A 80 0.94 -5.20 0.87
N ILE A 81 0.57 -5.05 -0.40
CA ILE A 81 -0.72 -4.48 -0.83
C ILE A 81 -1.90 -5.27 -0.26
N ILE A 82 -1.87 -6.61 -0.35
CA ILE A 82 -2.93 -7.46 0.21
C ILE A 82 -3.03 -7.28 1.72
N TRP A 83 -1.90 -7.26 2.43
CA TRP A 83 -1.89 -7.07 3.88
C TRP A 83 -2.46 -5.69 4.28
N TYR A 84 -2.10 -4.62 3.57
CA TYR A 84 -2.66 -3.28 3.81
C TYR A 84 -4.16 -3.22 3.56
N MET A 85 -4.66 -3.83 2.47
CA MET A 85 -6.09 -3.90 2.23
C MET A 85 -6.82 -4.60 3.37
N LEU A 86 -6.31 -5.75 3.86
CA LEU A 86 -6.93 -6.47 4.98
C LEU A 86 -6.88 -5.67 6.29
N ALA A 87 -5.77 -4.98 6.57
CA ALA A 87 -5.63 -4.16 7.77
C ALA A 87 -6.60 -2.96 7.78
N LEU A 88 -6.77 -2.31 6.63
CA LEU A 88 -7.70 -1.19 6.46
C LEU A 88 -9.17 -1.64 6.54
N ILE A 89 -9.51 -2.77 5.92
CA ILE A 89 -10.85 -3.37 6.06
C ILE A 89 -11.12 -3.68 7.53
N ALA A 90 -10.18 -4.35 8.22
CA ALA A 90 -10.35 -4.66 9.64
C ALA A 90 -10.53 -3.40 10.49
N ALA A 91 -9.71 -2.35 10.27
CA ALA A 91 -9.84 -1.08 10.97
C ALA A 91 -11.20 -0.43 10.72
N HIS A 92 -11.67 -0.41 9.47
CA HIS A 92 -12.98 0.14 9.13
C HIS A 92 -14.13 -0.65 9.76
N GLN A 93 -14.09 -1.98 9.70
CA GLN A 93 -15.12 -2.83 10.31
C GLN A 93 -15.15 -2.68 11.84
N LEU A 94 -14.00 -2.42 12.48
CA LEU A 94 -13.94 -2.13 13.92
C LEU A 94 -14.64 -0.82 14.29
N GLU A 95 -14.61 0.20 13.43
CA GLU A 95 -15.34 1.47 13.65
C GLU A 95 -16.86 1.29 13.66
N GLN A 96 -17.37 0.26 12.98
CA GLN A 96 -18.80 -0.06 12.97
C GLN A 96 -19.29 -0.59 14.32
N PHE A 97 -18.38 -1.03 15.20
CA PHE A 97 -18.74 -1.50 16.54
C PHE A 97 -18.69 -0.34 17.55
N SER A 98 -19.85 0.24 17.85
CA SER A 98 -19.97 1.19 18.97
C SER A 98 -19.98 0.47 20.31
N ILE A 99 -19.04 0.78 21.20
CA ILE A 99 -19.11 0.36 22.61
C ILE A 99 -19.83 1.47 23.39
N ILE A 100 -21.07 1.19 23.82
CA ILE A 100 -21.83 1.94 24.84
C ILE A 100 -21.71 3.48 24.72
N GLY A 101 -22.42 4.06 23.75
CA GLY A 101 -22.67 5.51 23.69
C GLY A 101 -21.50 6.40 23.25
N TYR A 102 -20.30 5.84 23.05
CA TYR A 102 -19.21 6.52 22.38
C TYR A 102 -19.02 5.89 20.99
N SER A 103 -19.28 6.64 19.92
CA SER A 103 -18.78 6.22 18.62
C SER A 103 -17.26 6.31 18.72
N VAL A 104 -16.57 5.18 18.68
CA VAL A 104 -15.15 5.17 18.33
C VAL A 104 -15.17 5.63 16.87
N GLY A 105 -15.01 6.94 16.64
CA GLY A 105 -15.11 7.54 15.31
C GLY A 105 -13.99 7.06 14.39
N HIS A 106 -13.71 7.81 13.32
CA HIS A 106 -12.69 7.54 12.28
C HIS A 106 -11.24 7.32 12.76
N ALA A 107 -11.01 7.25 14.08
CA ALA A 107 -9.72 7.09 14.70
C ALA A 107 -9.02 5.77 14.33
N ALA A 108 -9.73 4.64 14.20
CA ALA A 108 -9.06 3.37 13.94
C ALA A 108 -8.46 3.32 12.52
N THR A 109 -9.22 3.76 11.52
CA THR A 109 -8.78 3.85 10.12
C THR A 109 -7.72 4.94 9.96
N GLU A 110 -7.85 6.07 10.64
CA GLU A 110 -6.84 7.14 10.63
C GLU A 110 -5.51 6.69 11.24
N ILE A 111 -5.54 6.08 12.43
CA ILE A 111 -4.35 5.56 13.11
C ILE A 111 -3.70 4.47 12.25
N MET A 112 -4.48 3.53 11.73
CA MET A 112 -3.97 2.49 10.84
C MET A 112 -3.35 3.10 9.58
N SER A 113 -4.04 4.03 8.91
CA SER A 113 -3.52 4.69 7.71
C SER A 113 -2.22 5.45 7.99
N ALA A 114 -2.14 6.16 9.11
CA ALA A 114 -0.92 6.87 9.53
C ALA A 114 0.24 5.91 9.82
N TYR A 115 -0.02 4.79 10.49
CA TYR A 115 0.98 3.76 10.75
C TYR A 115 1.50 3.12 9.46
N LEU A 116 0.60 2.75 8.54
CA LEU A 116 0.96 2.21 7.24
C LEU A 116 1.75 3.23 6.41
N ALA A 117 1.34 4.50 6.42
CA ALA A 117 2.05 5.57 5.71
C ALA A 117 3.49 5.74 6.23
N LEU A 118 3.70 5.57 7.54
CA LEU A 118 5.04 5.62 8.14
C LEU A 118 5.92 4.46 7.67
N ILE A 119 5.36 3.24 7.60
CA ILE A 119 6.06 2.07 7.06
C ILE A 119 6.45 2.31 5.59
N GLU A 120 5.53 2.82 4.78
CA GLU A 120 5.79 3.10 3.37
C GLU A 120 6.84 4.19 3.16
N ALA A 121 6.74 5.28 3.91
CA ALA A 121 7.73 6.36 3.84
C ALA A 121 9.15 5.84 4.16
N LYS A 122 9.28 4.96 5.16
CA LYS A 122 10.57 4.33 5.49
C LYS A 122 11.05 3.40 4.37
N SER A 123 10.16 2.55 3.85
CA SER A 123 10.45 1.62 2.75
C SER A 123 10.93 2.35 1.49
N ILE A 124 10.30 3.48 1.15
CA ILE A 124 10.71 4.36 0.04
C ILE A 124 12.14 4.87 0.28
N LEU A 125 12.44 5.38 1.46
CA LEU A 125 13.77 5.90 1.77
C LEU A 125 14.86 4.82 1.73
N GLU A 126 14.54 3.60 2.18
CA GLU A 126 15.41 2.43 2.05
C GLU A 126 15.67 2.09 0.58
N ASN A 127 14.63 2.07 -0.27
CA ASN A 127 14.80 1.88 -1.71
C ASN A 127 15.66 2.98 -2.34
N LEU A 128 15.47 4.25 -1.96
CA LEU A 128 16.29 5.37 -2.46
C LEU A 128 17.76 5.25 -2.04
N ARG A 129 18.03 4.80 -0.80
CA ARG A 129 19.39 4.50 -0.33
C ARG A 129 20.03 3.42 -1.20
N ASP A 130 19.30 2.35 -1.48
CA ASP A 130 19.79 1.21 -2.26
C ASP A 130 20.01 1.62 -3.74
N MET A 131 19.23 2.59 -4.23
CA MET A 131 19.48 3.28 -5.50
C MET A 131 20.73 4.18 -5.47
N GLY A 132 21.32 4.45 -4.31
CA GLY A 132 22.57 5.20 -4.15
C GLY A 132 22.38 6.67 -3.76
N MET A 133 21.18 7.07 -3.34
CA MET A 133 20.97 8.42 -2.81
C MET A 133 21.66 8.56 -1.45
N GLN A 134 22.41 9.65 -1.30
CA GLN A 134 23.10 9.98 -0.05
C GLN A 134 22.20 10.86 0.84
N GLY A 135 22.41 10.79 2.16
CA GLY A 135 21.72 11.65 3.13
C GLY A 135 20.31 11.20 3.53
N VAL A 136 19.86 10.01 3.11
CA VAL A 136 18.56 9.44 3.51
C VAL A 136 18.59 8.71 4.85
N ASP A 137 19.77 8.27 5.31
CA ASP A 137 19.93 7.49 6.56
C ASP A 137 19.38 8.18 7.83
N PRO A 138 19.57 9.50 8.04
CA PRO A 138 18.97 10.18 9.19
C PRO A 138 17.44 10.11 9.20
N LEU A 139 16.82 10.17 8.02
CA LEU A 139 15.37 10.08 7.88
C LEU A 139 14.86 8.65 8.13
N ILE A 140 15.58 7.64 7.62
CA ILE A 140 15.28 6.23 7.91
C ILE A 140 15.34 5.98 9.43
N ALA A 141 16.38 6.47 10.10
CA ALA A 141 16.53 6.34 11.55
C ALA A 141 15.45 7.09 12.33
N MET A 142 15.03 8.27 11.86
CA MET A 142 13.92 9.03 12.46
C MET A 142 12.59 8.26 12.35
N LEU A 143 12.26 7.74 11.16
CA LEU A 143 11.03 6.97 10.96
C LEU A 143 11.07 5.65 11.71
N GLY A 144 12.22 4.98 11.78
CA GLY A 144 12.40 3.77 12.59
C GLY A 144 12.11 4.00 14.07
N ARG A 145 12.60 5.11 14.65
CA ARG A 145 12.29 5.47 16.05
C ARG A 145 10.79 5.69 16.27
N LYS A 146 10.15 6.44 15.38
CA LYS A 146 8.69 6.67 15.45
C LYS A 146 7.88 5.39 15.30
N GLN A 147 8.33 4.46 14.46
CA GLN A 147 7.71 3.14 14.33
C GLN A 147 7.75 2.39 15.68
N THR A 148 8.92 2.34 16.32
CA THR A 148 9.12 1.69 17.63
C THR A 148 8.29 2.33 18.73
N GLU A 149 8.15 3.66 18.72
CA GLU A 149 7.28 4.40 19.67
C GLU A 149 5.81 3.97 19.53
N ILE A 150 5.32 3.78 18.30
CA ILE A 150 3.93 3.39 18.03
C ILE A 150 3.68 1.92 18.36
N THR A 151 4.62 1.02 18.01
CA THR A 151 4.47 -0.42 18.27
C THR A 151 4.79 -0.84 19.70
N GLY A 152 5.23 0.10 20.55
CA GLY A 152 5.58 -0.16 21.94
C GLY A 152 6.79 -1.09 22.09
N GLY A 153 7.89 -0.77 21.37
CA GLY A 153 9.08 -1.62 21.24
C GLY A 153 9.45 -2.41 22.50
N ASP A 154 9.72 -3.70 22.31
CA ASP A 154 10.10 -4.65 23.37
C ASP A 154 11.09 -3.99 24.34
N LYS A 155 10.66 -3.88 25.61
CA LYS A 155 11.57 -3.71 26.74
C LYS A 155 11.99 -5.09 27.23
#